data_AF-A0A9E7AP08-F1
#
_entry.id   AF-A0A9E7AP08-F1
#
_cell.length_a   1.000
_cell.length_b   1.000
_cell.length_c   1.000
_cell.angle_alpha   90.00
_cell.angle_beta   90.00
_cell.angle_gamma   90.00
#
_symmetry.space_group_name_H-M   'P 1'
#
loop_
_entity.id
_entity.type
_entity.pdbx_description
1 polymer ?
#
loop_
_entity_poly.entity_id
_entity_poly.type
_entity_poly.pdbx_seq_one_letter_code
_entity_poly.pdbx_strand_id
1 'polypeptide(L)'
;MFFFALLWTYEKPTDTRIFSSAAVDFRIIQHLAYSPTGKKRKLLGHLERTFGTNRFSLIEALSHGARESSDSDFDNRAGNEWTDPFTGEVRKESFWDLYDHALANVPYALDVFFSPDFNLDTAKELTQNLNFDGQTLADEGSTE
;
A
#
# COMPACT_ATOMS: atom_id res chain seq x y z
N MET A 1 -8.16 23.55 -12.88
CA MET A 1 -6.83 23.35 -12.26
C MET A 1 -5.92 22.48 -13.13
N PHE A 2 -6.31 21.26 -13.50
CA PHE A 2 -5.47 20.35 -14.31
C PHE A 2 -5.07 20.90 -15.69
N PHE A 3 -5.93 21.67 -16.36
CA PHE A 3 -5.57 22.37 -17.60
C PHE A 3 -4.32 23.25 -17.41
N PHE A 4 -4.30 24.08 -16.37
CA PHE A 4 -3.17 24.98 -16.09
C PHE A 4 -1.93 24.20 -15.67
N ALA A 5 -2.08 23.12 -14.90
CA ALA A 5 -0.96 22.24 -14.54
C ALA A 5 -0.32 21.59 -15.78
N LEU A 6 -1.13 21.02 -16.68
CA LEU A 6 -0.64 20.40 -17.92
C LEU A 6 -0.03 21.42 -18.88
N LEU A 7 -0.62 22.60 -18.99
CA LEU A 7 -0.07 23.69 -19.78
C LEU A 7 1.27 24.19 -19.21
N TRP A 8 1.38 24.31 -17.89
CA TRP A 8 2.61 24.76 -17.23
C TRP A 8 3.74 23.72 -17.32
N THR A 9 3.42 22.43 -17.24
CA THR A 9 4.42 21.35 -17.26
C THR A 9 4.81 20.92 -18.68
N TYR A 10 3.86 20.89 -19.62
CA TYR A 10 4.06 20.33 -20.95
C TYR A 10 3.91 21.36 -22.09
N GLU A 11 3.64 22.62 -21.78
CA GLU A 11 3.47 23.74 -22.73
C GLU A 11 2.42 23.48 -23.81
N LYS A 12 1.49 22.55 -23.56
CA LYS A 12 0.45 22.16 -24.52
C LYS A 12 -0.94 22.54 -24.00
N PRO A 13 -1.71 23.34 -24.76
CA PRO A 13 -3.10 23.60 -24.42
C PRO A 13 -3.90 22.30 -24.58
N THR A 14 -4.59 21.91 -23.52
CA THR A 14 -5.43 20.70 -23.49
C THR A 14 -6.91 21.07 -23.36
N ASP A 15 -7.83 20.19 -23.74
CA ASP A 15 -9.25 20.46 -23.47
C ASP A 15 -9.48 20.42 -21.95
N THR A 16 -10.18 21.42 -21.40
CA THR A 16 -10.57 21.45 -19.98
C THR A 16 -11.34 20.21 -19.53
N ARG A 17 -12.00 19.51 -20.46
CA ARG A 17 -12.76 18.27 -20.23
C ARG A 17 -11.91 17.01 -20.25
N ILE A 18 -10.64 17.08 -20.66
CA ILE A 18 -9.79 15.88 -20.84
C ILE A 18 -9.70 15.04 -19.57
N PHE A 19 -9.62 15.70 -18.41
CA PHE A 19 -9.57 15.02 -17.12
C PHE A 19 -10.90 14.35 -16.77
N SER A 20 -12.03 15.04 -16.94
CA SER A 20 -13.36 14.47 -16.69
C SER A 20 -13.66 13.30 -17.61
N SER A 21 -13.32 13.41 -18.90
CA SER A 21 -13.50 12.33 -19.86
C SER A 21 -12.61 11.13 -19.52
N ALA A 22 -11.33 11.37 -19.21
CA ALA A 22 -10.43 10.30 -18.80
C ALA A 22 -10.92 9.56 -17.54
N ALA A 23 -11.49 10.27 -16.56
CA ALA A 23 -12.05 9.64 -15.37
C ALA A 23 -13.29 8.77 -15.69
N VAL A 24 -14.14 9.21 -16.61
CA VAL A 24 -15.30 8.42 -17.09
C VAL A 24 -14.82 7.19 -17.86
N ASP A 25 -13.89 7.36 -18.80
CA ASP A 25 -13.32 6.28 -19.60
C ASP A 25 -12.64 5.25 -18.70
N PHE A 26 -11.89 5.71 -17.70
CA PHE A 26 -11.24 4.83 -16.73
C PHE A 26 -12.24 4.01 -15.91
N ARG A 27 -13.35 4.62 -15.47
CA ARG A 27 -14.43 3.88 -14.79
C ARG A 27 -15.08 2.84 -15.69
N ILE A 28 -15.28 3.16 -16.96
CA ILE A 28 -15.79 2.21 -17.96
C ILE A 28 -14.83 1.02 -18.10
N ILE A 29 -13.52 1.30 -18.22
CA ILE A 29 -12.48 0.26 -18.30
C ILE A 29 -12.46 -0.57 -17.02
N GLN A 30 -12.56 0.03 -15.84
CA GLN A 30 -12.62 -0.71 -14.57
C GLN A 30 -13.84 -1.64 -14.51
N HIS A 31 -15.01 -1.17 -14.95
CA HIS A 31 -16.23 -1.98 -15.01
C HIS A 31 -16.13 -3.11 -16.03
N LEU A 32 -15.48 -2.85 -17.16
CA LEU A 32 -15.19 -3.85 -18.19
C LEU A 32 -14.19 -4.88 -17.69
N ALA A 33 -13.15 -4.46 -16.97
CA ALA A 33 -12.14 -5.34 -16.41
C ALA A 33 -12.70 -6.15 -15.24
N TYR A 34 -13.69 -5.64 -14.52
CA TYR A 34 -14.31 -6.35 -13.40
C TYR A 34 -14.85 -7.72 -13.84
N SER A 35 -14.34 -8.75 -13.17
CA SER A 35 -14.58 -10.17 -13.48
C SER A 35 -14.54 -10.98 -12.18
N PRO A 36 -15.65 -11.05 -11.42
CA PRO A 36 -15.71 -11.71 -10.11
C PRO A 36 -15.18 -13.14 -10.10
N THR A 37 -15.50 -13.91 -11.15
CA THR A 37 -15.11 -15.32 -11.28
C THR A 37 -13.78 -15.52 -12.01
N GLY A 38 -13.15 -14.45 -12.48
CA GLY A 38 -11.95 -14.49 -13.32
C GLY A 38 -12.12 -15.08 -14.73
N LYS A 39 -13.27 -15.67 -15.09
CA LYS A 39 -13.51 -16.31 -16.39
C LYS A 39 -13.51 -15.29 -17.55
N LYS A 40 -14.23 -14.18 -17.38
CA LYS A 40 -14.30 -13.07 -18.36
C LYS A 40 -12.91 -12.49 -18.62
N ARG A 41 -12.15 -12.24 -17.54
CA ARG A 41 -10.76 -11.78 -17.60
C ARG A 41 -9.87 -12.72 -18.42
N LYS A 42 -9.89 -14.03 -18.15
CA LYS A 42 -9.07 -15.02 -18.88
C LYS A 42 -9.42 -15.07 -20.36
N LEU A 43 -10.71 -15.00 -20.70
CA LEU A 43 -11.16 -14.99 -22.10
C LEU A 43 -10.67 -13.73 -22.83
N LEU A 44 -10.91 -12.55 -22.25
CA LEU A 44 -10.48 -11.28 -22.84
C LEU A 44 -8.95 -11.19 -22.93
N GLY A 45 -8.22 -11.67 -21.93
CA GLY A 45 -6.77 -11.71 -21.97
C GLY A 45 -6.19 -12.72 -22.94
N HIS A 46 -6.92 -13.81 -23.24
CA HIS A 46 -6.56 -14.70 -24.34
C HIS A 46 -6.71 -13.98 -25.68
N LEU A 47 -7.86 -13.34 -25.92
CA LEU A 47 -8.10 -12.57 -27.15
C LEU A 47 -7.07 -11.43 -27.33
N GLU A 48 -6.76 -10.72 -26.25
CA GLU A 48 -5.76 -9.63 -26.27
C GLU A 48 -4.38 -10.14 -26.68
N ARG A 49 -3.95 -11.31 -26.19
CA ARG A 49 -2.67 -11.91 -26.60
C ARG A 49 -2.70 -12.50 -28.01
N THR A 50 -3.85 -13.01 -28.45
CA THR A 50 -3.99 -13.64 -29.76
C THR A 50 -4.08 -12.62 -30.89
N PHE A 51 -4.75 -11.49 -30.66
CA PHE A 51 -5.00 -10.46 -31.68
C PHE A 51 -4.19 -9.17 -31.46
N GLY A 52 -3.60 -8.99 -30.28
CA GLY A 52 -2.75 -7.85 -29.96
C GLY A 52 -1.29 -8.05 -30.37
N THR A 53 -0.54 -6.96 -30.30
CA THR A 53 0.91 -6.94 -30.55
C THR A 53 1.74 -7.33 -29.32
N ASN A 54 1.12 -7.34 -28.14
CA ASN A 54 1.79 -7.55 -26.87
C ASN A 54 1.68 -9.01 -26.40
N ARG A 55 2.79 -9.53 -25.85
CA ARG A 55 2.84 -10.86 -25.24
C ARG A 55 2.01 -10.96 -23.95
N PHE A 56 1.78 -9.83 -23.28
CA PHE A 56 1.08 -9.74 -22.01
C PHE A 56 -0.31 -9.13 -22.20
N SER A 57 -1.26 -9.53 -21.35
CA SER A 57 -2.61 -8.99 -21.35
C SER A 57 -2.74 -7.89 -20.30
N LEU A 58 -3.06 -6.67 -20.73
CA LEU A 58 -3.35 -5.55 -19.85
C LEU A 58 -4.67 -5.77 -19.12
N ILE A 59 -5.67 -6.38 -19.78
CA ILE A 59 -6.94 -6.72 -19.13
C ILE A 59 -6.69 -7.64 -17.93
N GLU A 60 -5.84 -8.66 -18.09
CA GLU A 60 -5.50 -9.57 -17.01
C GLU A 60 -4.74 -8.91 -15.86
N ALA A 61 -3.89 -7.92 -16.16
CA ALA A 61 -3.13 -7.17 -15.16
C ALA A 61 -4.02 -6.19 -14.38
N LEU A 62 -4.96 -5.51 -15.06
CA LEU A 62 -5.85 -4.52 -14.45
C LEU A 62 -6.99 -5.14 -13.64
N SER A 63 -7.36 -6.39 -13.95
CA SER A 63 -8.44 -7.09 -13.23
C SER A 63 -7.88 -8.02 -12.18
N HIS A 64 -7.40 -7.42 -11.10
CA HIS A 64 -7.12 -8.17 -9.88
C HIS A 64 -8.42 -8.82 -9.39
N GLY A 65 -8.40 -10.15 -9.28
CA GLY A 65 -9.48 -10.84 -8.58
C GLY A 65 -9.35 -10.51 -7.11
N ALA A 66 -10.27 -9.71 -6.58
CA ALA A 66 -10.47 -9.66 -5.15
C ALA A 66 -10.90 -11.07 -4.72
N ARG A 67 -9.97 -11.85 -4.17
CA ARG A 67 -10.33 -13.06 -3.44
C ARG A 67 -11.05 -12.56 -2.21
N GLU A 68 -12.35 -12.81 -2.12
CA GLU A 68 -13.07 -12.64 -0.87
C GLU A 68 -12.47 -13.65 0.10
N SER A 69 -11.55 -13.17 0.93
CA SER A 69 -10.84 -13.93 1.93
C SER A 69 -10.82 -13.07 3.18
N SER A 70 -11.41 -13.58 4.25
CA SER A 70 -11.24 -13.03 5.60
C SER A 70 -9.83 -13.23 6.14
N ASP A 71 -9.05 -14.06 5.45
CA ASP A 71 -7.75 -14.54 5.90
C ASP A 71 -6.68 -14.19 4.88
N SER A 72 -5.49 -13.86 5.38
CA SER A 72 -4.33 -13.55 4.56
C SER A 72 -3.27 -14.59 4.85
N ASP A 73 -2.66 -15.19 3.83
CA ASP A 73 -1.54 -16.12 4.05
C ASP A 73 -0.34 -15.43 4.75
N PHE A 74 -0.32 -14.09 4.77
CA PHE A 74 0.69 -13.27 5.43
C PHE A 74 0.35 -12.88 6.87
N ASP A 75 -0.83 -13.24 7.40
CA ASP A 75 -1.20 -12.89 8.78
C ASP A 75 -0.56 -13.79 9.85
N ASN A 76 0.14 -14.85 9.43
CA ASN A 76 0.83 -15.82 10.30
C ASN A 76 -0.02 -16.34 11.47
N ARG A 77 -1.33 -16.56 11.27
CA ARG A 77 -2.23 -17.12 12.31
C ARG A 77 -1.75 -18.46 12.91
N ALA A 78 -0.97 -19.23 12.16
CA ALA A 78 -0.44 -20.52 12.62
C ALA A 78 0.74 -20.38 13.60
N GLY A 79 1.27 -19.17 13.80
CA GLY A 79 2.41 -18.91 14.69
C GLY A 79 3.71 -19.55 14.19
N ASN A 80 3.90 -19.60 12.87
CA ASN A 80 5.15 -20.09 12.29
C ASN A 80 6.28 -19.10 12.62
N GLU A 81 7.49 -19.64 12.70
CA GLU A 81 8.69 -18.82 12.83
C GLU A 81 8.89 -17.97 11.58
N TRP A 82 9.08 -16.67 11.77
CA TRP A 82 9.47 -15.73 10.72
C TRP A 82 10.59 -14.84 11.22
N THR A 83 11.46 -14.42 10.30
CA THR A 83 12.57 -13.52 10.62
C THR A 83 12.13 -12.10 10.34
N ASP A 84 12.25 -11.23 11.35
CA ASP A 84 12.01 -9.81 11.19
C ASP A 84 13.01 -9.25 10.14
N PRO A 85 12.53 -8.65 9.05
CA PRO A 85 13.40 -8.19 7.97
C PRO A 85 14.30 -7.02 8.36
N PHE A 86 14.01 -6.34 9.47
CA PHE A 86 14.76 -5.16 9.93
C PHE A 86 15.64 -5.46 11.13
N THR A 87 15.14 -6.21 12.12
CA THR A 87 15.91 -6.55 13.32
C THR A 87 16.65 -7.88 13.19
N GLY A 88 16.25 -8.75 12.26
CA GLY A 88 16.79 -10.10 12.10
C GLY A 88 16.36 -11.08 13.19
N GLU A 89 15.49 -10.67 14.11
CA GLU A 89 15.01 -11.51 15.21
C GLU A 89 14.03 -12.56 14.68
N VAL A 90 14.07 -13.76 15.27
CA VAL A 90 13.11 -14.82 14.96
C VAL A 90 11.88 -14.63 15.84
N ARG A 91 10.75 -14.37 15.20
CA ARG A 91 9.46 -14.05 15.80
C ARG A 91 8.44 -15.13 15.46
N LYS A 92 7.38 -15.22 16.26
CA LYS A 92 6.27 -16.18 16.06
C LYS A 92 4.91 -15.50 16.08
N GLU A 93 4.88 -14.22 16.40
CA GLU A 93 3.68 -13.41 16.50
C GLU A 93 2.95 -13.38 15.16
N SER A 94 1.62 -13.48 15.22
CA SER A 94 0.75 -13.23 14.09
C SER A 94 0.57 -11.72 13.88
N PHE A 95 0.05 -11.32 12.71
CA PHE A 95 -0.33 -9.94 12.48
C PHE A 95 -1.33 -9.43 13.54
N TRP A 96 -2.28 -10.28 13.95
CA TRP A 96 -3.28 -9.92 14.94
C TRP A 96 -2.67 -9.73 16.33
N ASP A 97 -1.69 -10.56 16.72
CA ASP A 97 -0.98 -10.37 17.99
C ASP A 97 -0.23 -9.03 18.01
N LEU A 98 0.47 -8.70 16.92
CA LEU A 98 1.17 -7.43 16.77
C LEU A 98 0.19 -6.24 16.80
N TYR A 99 -0.94 -6.37 16.11
CA TYR A 99 -1.98 -5.36 16.07
C TYR A 99 -2.61 -5.14 17.45
N ASP A 100 -3.00 -6.21 18.14
CA ASP A 100 -3.64 -6.13 19.46
C ASP A 100 -2.67 -5.56 20.50
N HIS A 101 -1.40 -5.93 20.44
CA HIS A 101 -0.36 -5.34 21.28
C HIS A 101 -0.20 -3.84 21.01
N ALA A 102 -0.15 -3.42 19.73
CA ALA A 102 -0.08 -2.01 19.37
C ALA A 102 -1.34 -1.24 19.79
N LEU A 103 -2.52 -1.84 19.62
CA LEU A 103 -3.81 -1.26 19.99
C LEU A 103 -3.90 -1.06 21.51
N ALA A 104 -3.46 -2.05 22.30
CA ALA A 104 -3.41 -1.96 23.74
C ALA A 104 -2.47 -0.85 24.23
N ASN A 105 -1.45 -0.48 23.45
CA ASN A 105 -0.51 0.59 23.76
C ASN A 105 -1.03 1.99 23.40
N VAL A 106 -2.11 2.11 22.61
CA VAL A 106 -2.63 3.42 22.14
C VAL A 106 -2.97 4.38 23.28
N PRO A 107 -3.68 3.98 24.36
CA PRO A 107 -4.02 4.91 25.45
C PRO A 107 -2.77 5.51 26.10
N TYR A 108 -1.77 4.67 26.39
CA TYR A 108 -0.48 5.12 26.92
C TYR A 108 0.24 6.06 25.95
N ALA A 109 0.28 5.70 24.66
CA ALA A 109 0.93 6.51 23.64
C ALA A 109 0.28 7.90 23.50
N LEU A 110 -1.05 7.99 23.59
CA LEU A 110 -1.77 9.26 23.56
C LEU A 110 -1.47 10.10 24.81
N ASP A 111 -1.47 9.50 25.99
CA ASP A 111 -1.17 10.20 27.25
C ASP A 111 0.26 10.79 27.23
N VAL A 112 1.23 10.02 26.74
CA VAL A 112 2.62 10.48 26.60
C VAL A 112 2.74 11.57 25.53
N PHE A 113 2.13 11.38 24.36
CA PHE A 113 2.24 12.31 23.25
C PHE A 113 1.59 13.67 23.53
N PHE A 114 0.47 13.68 24.26
CA PHE A 114 -0.23 14.92 24.65
C PHE A 114 0.26 15.50 25.99
N SER A 115 1.26 14.90 26.63
CA SER A 115 1.87 15.44 27.84
C SER A 115 2.57 16.78 27.55
N PRO A 116 2.48 17.77 28.45
CA PRO A 116 3.23 19.02 28.32
C PRO A 116 4.76 18.82 28.33
N ASP A 117 5.23 17.68 28.85
CA ASP A 117 6.65 17.33 28.93
C ASP A 117 7.16 16.55 27.70
N PHE A 118 6.33 16.36 26.68
CA PHE A 118 6.68 15.61 25.49
C PHE A 118 7.86 16.25 24.75
N ASN A 119 8.92 15.48 24.55
CA ASN A 119 10.16 15.91 23.91
C ASN A 119 10.75 14.79 23.03
N LEU A 120 11.89 15.05 22.40
CA LEU A 120 12.53 14.10 21.47
C LEU A 120 12.92 12.78 22.15
N ASP A 121 13.41 12.81 23.38
CA ASP A 121 13.81 11.60 24.09
C ASP A 121 12.59 10.73 24.42
N THR A 122 11.50 11.38 24.87
CA THR A 122 10.21 10.69 25.09
C THR A 122 9.62 10.14 23.78
N ALA A 123 9.80 10.85 22.67
CA ALA A 123 9.38 10.37 21.35
C ALA A 123 10.18 9.14 20.91
N LYS A 124 11.51 9.14 21.11
CA LYS A 124 12.38 7.99 20.82
C LYS A 124 12.02 6.77 21.66
N GLU A 125 11.72 6.97 22.94
CA GLU A 125 11.27 5.90 23.83
C GLU A 125 9.92 5.34 23.37
N LEU A 126 8.97 6.22 23.02
CA LEU A 126 7.64 5.83 22.55
C LEU A 126 7.67 5.03 21.24
N THR A 127 8.54 5.40 20.31
CA THR A 127 8.68 4.71 19.01
C THR A 127 9.71 3.58 19.02
N GLN A 128 10.35 3.33 20.17
CA GLN A 128 11.49 2.40 20.30
C GLN A 128 12.63 2.69 19.30
N ASN A 129 12.77 3.97 18.92
CA ASN A 129 13.72 4.44 17.91
C ASN A 129 13.56 3.77 16.52
N LEU A 130 12.34 3.31 16.20
CA LEU A 130 11.99 2.78 14.89
C LEU A 130 11.35 3.85 14.00
N ASN A 131 11.65 3.81 12.71
CA ASN A 131 10.96 4.62 11.70
C ASN A 131 9.63 3.95 11.27
N PHE A 132 8.90 4.60 10.36
CA PHE A 132 7.62 4.09 9.86
C PHE A 132 7.75 2.73 9.14
N ASP A 133 8.91 2.46 8.54
CA ASP A 133 9.20 1.20 7.88
C ASP A 133 9.64 0.10 8.87
N GLY A 134 9.81 0.41 10.17
CA GLY A 134 10.29 -0.54 11.18
C GLY A 134 11.82 -0.66 11.27
N GLN A 135 12.56 0.26 10.63
CA GLN A 135 14.03 0.31 10.70
C GLN A 135 14.47 1.11 11.92
N THR A 136 15.50 0.64 12.60
CA THR A 136 16.20 1.42 13.63
C THR A 136 16.82 2.66 13.01
N LEU A 137 16.50 3.84 13.55
CA LEU A 137 17.18 5.07 13.18
C LEU A 137 18.61 5.03 13.75
N ALA A 138 19.60 5.27 12.90
CA ALA A 138 20.96 5.49 13.37
C ALA A 138 20.94 6.70 14.31
N ASP A 139 21.63 6.61 15.46
CA ASP A 139 21.80 7.76 16.33
C ASP A 139 22.45 8.88 15.51
N GLU A 140 21.74 9.99 15.33
CA GLU A 140 22.28 11.23 14.80
C GLU A 140 23.34 11.76 15.79
N GLY A 141 24.55 11.19 15.69
CA GLY A 141 25.68 11.44 16.57
C GLY A 141 26.95 10.68 16.19
N SER A 142 26.98 10.05 15.02
CA SER A 142 28.19 9.40 14.46
C SER A 142 28.43 9.87 13.03
N THR A 143 28.65 11.17 12.86
CA THR A 143 29.46 11.68 11.76
C THR A 143 30.79 12.14 12.35
N GLU A 144 31.82 11.31 12.15
CA GLU A 144 33.21 11.77 12.10
C GLU A 144 33.41 12.76 10.94
#